data_AF-A0A3D3F8G6-F1
#
_entry.id   AF-A0A3D3F8G6-F1
#
_cell.length_a   1.000
_cell.length_b   1.000
_cell.length_c   1.000
_cell.angle_alpha   90.00
_cell.angle_beta   90.00
_cell.angle_gamma   90.00
#
_symmetry.space_group_name_H-M   'P 1'
#
loop_
_entity.id
_entity.type
_entity.pdbx_description
1 polymer ?
#
loop_
_entity_poly.entity_id
_entity_poly.type
_entity_poly.pdbx_seq_one_letter_code
_entity_poly.pdbx_strand_id
1 'polypeptide(L)'
;VDSYGPVADNAQSIFELSQIEGIEGVHESIEKEFGFKPDFERAKYYLESNDSAGNTFKATAKPVLIGTAVTGATTMIFSIILLLEKVGALHISLTDAPVILGLICGGAVVFWFSGASMQAVTTGAYRAVEFIRRTFNFAKKEADMDDSISVVKICTQYAQKGMWNIFIALISLTLAFAFGDPNFFVAYLISIAVFGLFQAIYMANAGGSWDNAKKVVEVDLKEKNTPLHEASIVGDTVGDPFKDTTSVSLNPIIKFSTLFGLLATEMSIQMKYVETTDISLYIAIPFLILGLCFVWRSFYRMRIPTV
;
A
#
# COMPACT_ATOMS: atom_id res chain seq x y z
N VAL A 1 -7.66 -17.57 -5.23
CA VAL A 1 -8.14 -17.55 -3.83
C VAL A 1 -8.19 -16.11 -3.30
N ASP A 2 -7.15 -15.29 -3.47
CA ASP A 2 -7.16 -13.87 -3.06
C ASP A 2 -8.36 -13.05 -3.62
N SER A 3 -8.68 -13.22 -4.91
CA SER A 3 -9.82 -12.55 -5.56
C SER A 3 -11.19 -12.93 -4.99
N TYR A 4 -11.30 -14.00 -4.20
CA TYR A 4 -12.56 -14.37 -3.54
C TYR A 4 -12.97 -13.33 -2.51
N GLY A 5 -12.01 -12.79 -1.75
CA GLY A 5 -12.30 -11.84 -0.67
C GLY A 5 -12.98 -10.56 -1.16
N PRO A 6 -12.42 -9.82 -2.12
CA PRO A 6 -13.08 -8.62 -2.68
C PRO A 6 -14.45 -8.89 -3.31
N VAL A 7 -14.69 -10.11 -3.83
CA VAL A 7 -16.00 -10.49 -4.39
C VAL A 7 -17.02 -10.71 -3.27
N ALA A 8 -16.64 -11.37 -2.18
CA ALA A 8 -17.50 -11.56 -1.02
C ALA A 8 -17.87 -10.23 -0.33
N ASP A 9 -16.88 -9.34 -0.17
CA ASP A 9 -17.04 -7.99 0.38
C ASP A 9 -18.03 -7.14 -0.45
N ASN A 10 -17.87 -7.13 -1.77
CA ASN A 10 -18.81 -6.45 -2.66
C ASN A 10 -20.22 -7.07 -2.62
N ALA A 11 -20.33 -8.39 -2.51
CA ALA A 11 -21.64 -9.05 -2.39
C ALA A 11 -22.36 -8.64 -1.10
N GLN A 12 -21.63 -8.52 0.01
CA GLN A 12 -22.17 -7.99 1.26
C GLN A 12 -22.63 -6.52 1.09
N SER A 13 -21.78 -5.68 0.51
CA SER A 13 -22.11 -4.26 0.27
C SER A 13 -23.34 -4.08 -0.61
N ILE A 14 -23.48 -4.87 -1.69
CA ILE A 14 -24.65 -4.83 -2.57
C ILE A 14 -25.91 -5.25 -1.79
N PHE A 15 -25.81 -6.28 -0.97
CA PHE A 15 -26.93 -6.73 -0.14
C PHE A 15 -27.39 -5.62 0.82
N GLU A 16 -26.47 -4.98 1.54
CA GLU A 16 -26.77 -3.89 2.49
C GLU A 16 -27.34 -2.65 1.78
N LEU A 17 -26.74 -2.24 0.66
CA LEU A 17 -27.17 -1.07 -0.10
C LEU A 17 -28.51 -1.26 -0.82
N SER A 18 -28.87 -2.51 -1.14
CA SER A 18 -30.15 -2.81 -1.81
C SER A 18 -31.37 -2.51 -0.93
N GLN A 19 -31.20 -2.47 0.40
CA GLN A 19 -32.29 -2.37 1.38
C GLN A 19 -33.43 -3.36 1.09
N ILE A 20 -33.13 -4.52 0.49
CA ILE A 20 -34.12 -5.48 -0.01
C ILE A 20 -35.09 -5.94 1.09
N GLU A 21 -34.64 -5.97 2.34
CA GLU A 21 -35.45 -6.32 3.52
C GLU A 21 -36.54 -5.31 3.84
N GLY A 22 -36.36 -4.05 3.44
CA GLY A 22 -37.33 -2.97 3.64
C GLY A 22 -38.43 -2.93 2.58
N ILE A 23 -38.35 -3.77 1.53
CA ILE A 23 -39.31 -3.79 0.43
C ILE A 23 -40.55 -4.61 0.87
N GLU A 24 -41.72 -3.96 0.88
CA GLU A 24 -42.98 -4.64 1.21
C GLU A 24 -43.28 -5.77 0.20
N GLY A 25 -43.66 -6.95 0.71
CA GLY A 25 -44.00 -8.11 -0.12
C GLY A 25 -42.81 -8.82 -0.77
N VAL A 26 -41.56 -8.44 -0.47
CA VAL A 26 -40.36 -9.01 -1.11
C VAL A 26 -40.24 -10.53 -0.94
N HIS A 27 -40.64 -11.05 0.22
CA HIS A 27 -40.62 -12.49 0.50
C HIS A 27 -41.54 -13.26 -0.46
N GLU A 28 -42.75 -12.75 -0.65
CA GLU A 28 -43.76 -13.33 -1.54
C GLU A 28 -43.37 -13.20 -3.01
N SER A 29 -42.75 -12.07 -3.38
CA SER A 29 -42.23 -11.85 -4.73
C SER A 29 -41.11 -12.84 -5.08
N ILE A 30 -40.13 -13.01 -4.19
CA ILE A 30 -39.02 -13.95 -4.40
C ILE A 30 -39.53 -15.40 -4.43
N GLU A 31 -40.45 -15.76 -3.53
CA GLU A 31 -41.01 -17.10 -3.50
C GLU A 31 -41.82 -17.41 -4.77
N LYS A 32 -42.56 -16.44 -5.30
CA LYS A 32 -43.31 -16.57 -6.55
C LYS A 32 -42.40 -16.65 -7.78
N GLU A 33 -41.33 -15.87 -7.83
CA GLU A 33 -40.45 -15.78 -9.01
C GLU A 33 -39.41 -16.89 -9.05
N PHE A 34 -38.81 -17.23 -7.91
CA PHE A 34 -37.69 -18.17 -7.82
C PHE A 34 -38.05 -19.50 -7.15
N GLY A 35 -39.25 -19.65 -6.59
CA GLY A 35 -39.74 -20.91 -6.03
C GLY A 35 -39.10 -21.32 -4.71
N PHE A 36 -38.44 -20.40 -3.99
CA PHE A 36 -37.87 -20.65 -2.66
C PHE A 36 -38.21 -19.51 -1.70
N LYS A 37 -38.37 -19.84 -0.41
CA LYS A 37 -38.58 -18.85 0.64
C LYS A 37 -37.24 -18.20 1.00
N PRO A 38 -37.08 -16.87 0.85
CA PRO A 38 -35.83 -16.20 1.20
C PRO A 38 -35.61 -16.21 2.72
N ASP A 39 -34.35 -16.36 3.12
CA ASP A 39 -33.88 -16.28 4.51
C ASP A 39 -32.77 -15.23 4.57
N PHE A 40 -33.16 -13.99 4.87
CA PHE A 40 -32.25 -12.84 4.87
C PHE A 40 -31.26 -12.88 6.03
N GLU A 41 -31.64 -13.42 7.19
CA GLU A 41 -30.75 -13.60 8.33
C GLU A 41 -29.63 -14.57 8.01
N ARG A 42 -29.97 -15.71 7.37
CA ARG A 42 -28.97 -16.68 6.93
C ARG A 42 -28.10 -16.13 5.80
N ALA A 43 -28.67 -15.34 4.89
CA ALA A 43 -27.90 -14.67 3.84
C ALA A 43 -26.85 -13.72 4.42
N LYS A 44 -27.24 -12.84 5.36
CA LYS A 44 -26.32 -11.94 6.09
C LYS A 44 -25.20 -12.72 6.76
N TYR A 45 -25.56 -13.76 7.52
CA TYR A 45 -24.59 -14.59 8.21
C TYR A 45 -23.55 -15.20 7.26
N TYR A 46 -23.98 -15.72 6.11
CA TYR A 46 -23.05 -16.29 5.13
C TYR A 46 -22.21 -15.23 4.41
N LEU A 47 -22.76 -14.06 4.13
CA LEU A 47 -22.01 -12.95 3.55
C LEU A 47 -20.89 -12.51 4.50
N GLU A 48 -21.21 -12.27 5.76
CA GLU A 48 -20.23 -11.87 6.79
C GLU A 48 -19.18 -12.96 7.05
N SER A 49 -19.60 -14.24 7.11
CA SER A 49 -18.69 -15.37 7.27
C SER A 49 -17.72 -15.51 6.10
N ASN A 50 -18.20 -15.30 4.88
CA ASN A 50 -17.39 -15.40 3.67
C ASN A 50 -16.43 -14.20 3.51
N ASP A 51 -16.84 -13.00 3.93
CA ASP A 51 -15.95 -11.84 4.00
C ASP A 51 -14.79 -12.07 4.99
N SER A 52 -15.10 -12.60 6.18
CA SER A 52 -14.08 -12.99 7.18
C SER A 52 -13.08 -14.02 6.63
N ALA A 53 -13.57 -15.07 5.94
CA ALA A 53 -12.70 -16.02 5.24
C ALA A 53 -11.86 -15.33 4.14
N GLY A 54 -12.49 -14.42 3.39
CA GLY A 54 -11.84 -13.56 2.40
C GLY A 54 -10.68 -12.76 2.96
N ASN A 55 -10.85 -12.13 4.12
CA ASN A 55 -9.81 -11.35 4.79
C ASN A 55 -8.62 -12.23 5.21
N THR A 56 -8.88 -13.46 5.64
CA THR A 56 -7.83 -14.45 5.93
C THR A 56 -7.07 -14.86 4.66
N PHE A 57 -7.76 -15.05 3.53
CA PHE A 57 -7.10 -15.33 2.25
C PHE A 57 -6.26 -14.15 1.75
N LYS A 58 -6.75 -12.91 1.86
CA LYS A 58 -5.98 -11.70 1.55
C LYS A 58 -4.72 -11.61 2.42
N ALA A 59 -4.86 -11.83 3.72
CA ALA A 59 -3.75 -11.77 4.68
C ALA A 59 -2.68 -12.83 4.43
N THR A 60 -3.06 -14.04 3.99
CA THR A 60 -2.10 -15.11 3.67
C THR A 60 -1.44 -14.92 2.30
N ALA A 61 -2.11 -14.31 1.33
CA ALA A 61 -1.55 -14.03 0.00
C ALA A 61 -0.50 -12.91 0.02
N LYS A 62 -0.72 -11.84 0.82
CA LYS A 62 0.18 -10.67 0.89
C LYS A 62 1.65 -11.03 1.22
N PRO A 63 1.96 -11.85 2.24
CA PRO A 63 3.31 -12.36 2.52
C PRO A 63 3.94 -13.16 1.37
N VAL A 64 3.14 -13.98 0.67
CA VAL A 64 3.65 -14.76 -0.48
C VAL A 64 4.05 -13.81 -1.61
N LEU A 65 3.23 -12.81 -1.91
CA LEU A 65 3.52 -11.82 -2.95
C LEU A 65 4.80 -11.04 -2.68
N ILE A 66 5.01 -10.56 -1.44
CA ILE A 66 6.26 -9.86 -1.09
C ILE A 66 7.46 -10.82 -1.08
N GLY A 67 7.28 -12.07 -0.66
CA GLY A 67 8.35 -13.08 -0.72
C GLY A 67 8.87 -13.28 -2.14
N THR A 68 7.97 -13.42 -3.12
CA THR A 68 8.37 -13.52 -4.54
C THR A 68 9.09 -12.26 -5.05
N ALA A 69 8.70 -11.09 -4.55
CA ALA A 69 9.34 -9.82 -4.90
C ALA A 69 10.79 -9.77 -4.42
N VAL A 70 11.04 -10.21 -3.19
CA VAL A 70 12.37 -10.25 -2.59
C VAL A 70 13.25 -11.28 -3.26
N THR A 71 12.72 -12.46 -3.62
CA THR A 71 13.47 -13.44 -4.41
C THR A 71 13.91 -12.86 -5.76
N GLY A 72 12.98 -12.21 -6.49
CA GLY A 72 13.32 -11.56 -7.75
C GLY A 72 14.31 -10.41 -7.60
N ALA A 73 14.13 -9.58 -6.57
CA ALA A 73 15.05 -8.50 -6.22
C ALA A 73 16.45 -9.02 -5.91
N THR A 74 16.55 -10.13 -5.18
CA THR A 74 17.83 -10.77 -4.85
C THR A 74 18.58 -11.19 -6.12
N THR A 75 17.89 -11.81 -7.08
CA THR A 75 18.49 -12.17 -8.38
C THR A 75 19.01 -10.95 -9.14
N MET A 76 18.25 -9.86 -9.16
CA MET A 76 18.68 -8.61 -9.80
C MET A 76 19.88 -7.97 -9.08
N ILE A 77 19.88 -7.98 -7.75
CA ILE A 77 21.01 -7.51 -6.94
C ILE A 77 22.27 -8.33 -7.24
N PHE A 78 22.17 -9.66 -7.28
CA PHE A 78 23.29 -10.53 -7.68
C PHE A 78 23.78 -10.22 -9.09
N SER A 79 22.87 -9.88 -10.01
CA SER A 79 23.26 -9.48 -11.37
C SER A 79 24.11 -8.21 -11.37
N ILE A 80 23.77 -7.21 -10.53
CA ILE A 80 24.57 -5.99 -10.36
C ILE A 80 25.94 -6.32 -9.74
N ILE A 81 25.98 -7.19 -8.73
CA ILE A 81 27.24 -7.63 -8.09
C ILE A 81 28.19 -8.24 -9.13
N LEU A 82 27.68 -9.15 -9.96
CA LEU A 82 28.48 -9.78 -11.02
C LEU A 82 28.95 -8.78 -12.09
N LEU A 83 28.15 -7.75 -12.39
CA LEU A 83 28.57 -6.67 -13.30
C LEU A 83 29.74 -5.87 -12.69
N LEU A 84 29.66 -5.52 -11.40
CA LEU A 84 30.73 -4.80 -10.70
C LEU A 84 32.00 -5.62 -10.56
N GLU A 85 31.87 -6.92 -10.31
CA GLU A 85 33.01 -7.84 -10.23
C GLU A 85 33.78 -7.91 -11.56
N LYS A 86 33.06 -8.00 -12.69
CA LYS A 86 33.67 -8.05 -14.02
C LYS A 86 34.52 -6.83 -14.36
N VAL A 87 34.15 -5.65 -13.85
CA VAL A 87 34.91 -4.40 -14.06
C VAL A 87 35.90 -4.11 -12.92
N GLY A 88 36.04 -5.01 -11.95
CA GLY A 88 36.95 -4.86 -10.82
C GLY A 88 36.57 -3.75 -9.83
N ALA A 89 35.29 -3.35 -9.81
CA ALA A 89 34.78 -2.24 -8.97
C ALA A 89 33.95 -2.72 -7.76
N LEU A 90 33.90 -4.04 -7.51
CA LEU A 90 33.13 -4.62 -6.43
C LEU A 90 33.84 -4.44 -5.08
N HIS A 91 33.24 -3.61 -4.23
CA HIS A 91 33.67 -3.35 -2.86
C HIS A 91 32.45 -3.42 -1.92
N ILE A 92 32.05 -4.65 -1.57
CA ILE A 92 30.97 -4.92 -0.61
C ILE A 92 31.59 -5.49 0.67
N SER A 93 32.38 -4.65 1.36
CA SER A 93 32.78 -4.94 2.74
C SER A 93 31.94 -4.11 3.71
N LEU A 94 31.54 -4.71 4.83
CA LEU A 94 30.87 -3.96 5.91
C LEU A 94 31.80 -2.93 6.57
N THR A 95 33.10 -2.98 6.30
CA THR A 95 34.05 -1.94 6.73
C THR A 95 34.00 -0.68 5.86
N ASP A 96 33.37 -0.76 4.69
CA ASP A 96 33.35 0.33 3.73
C ASP A 96 32.20 1.28 4.04
N ALA A 97 32.52 2.56 4.19
CA ALA A 97 31.53 3.59 4.53
C ALA A 97 30.34 3.65 3.55
N PRO A 98 30.51 3.53 2.21
CA PRO A 98 29.38 3.51 1.28
C PRO A 98 28.41 2.34 1.52
N VAL A 99 28.92 1.17 1.93
CA VAL A 99 28.10 -0.01 2.18
C VAL A 99 27.24 0.18 3.43
N ILE A 100 27.84 0.64 4.53
CA ILE A 100 27.09 0.94 5.77
C ILE A 100 26.04 2.02 5.50
N LEU A 101 26.41 3.09 4.81
CA LEU A 101 25.49 4.18 4.49
C LEU A 101 24.35 3.68 3.61
N GLY A 102 24.63 2.83 2.62
CA GLY A 102 23.64 2.21 1.76
C GLY A 102 22.62 1.40 2.56
N LEU A 103 23.09 0.57 3.50
CA LEU A 103 22.22 -0.19 4.39
C LEU A 103 21.30 0.72 5.22
N ILE A 104 21.85 1.76 5.86
CA ILE A 104 21.06 2.70 6.66
C ILE A 104 20.03 3.43 5.79
N CYS A 105 20.44 3.92 4.62
CA CYS A 105 19.57 4.62 3.69
C CYS A 105 18.45 3.74 3.15
N GLY A 106 18.73 2.46 2.86
CA GLY A 106 17.70 1.55 2.37
C GLY A 106 16.61 1.30 3.39
N GLY A 107 16.99 1.03 4.65
CA GLY A 107 16.04 0.94 5.75
C GLY A 107 15.25 2.23 5.95
N ALA A 108 15.95 3.38 5.94
CA ALA A 108 15.31 4.69 6.09
C ALA A 108 14.26 4.97 4.99
N VAL A 109 14.52 4.60 3.73
CA VAL A 109 13.56 4.78 2.64
C VAL A 109 12.32 3.90 2.83
N VAL A 110 12.45 2.68 3.34
CA VAL A 110 11.29 1.82 3.66
C VAL A 110 10.39 2.48 4.71
N PHE A 111 10.97 2.94 5.82
CA PHE A 111 10.19 3.60 6.88
C PHE A 111 9.64 4.96 6.46
N TRP A 112 10.41 5.75 5.70
CA TRP A 112 9.94 6.99 5.10
C TRP A 112 8.74 6.73 4.19
N PHE A 113 8.83 5.74 3.30
CA PHE A 113 7.74 5.38 2.40
C PHE A 113 6.50 5.00 3.20
N SER A 114 6.65 4.13 4.20
CA SER A 114 5.53 3.72 5.05
C SER A 114 4.86 4.91 5.73
N GLY A 115 5.63 5.84 6.29
CA GLY A 115 5.08 7.05 6.89
C GLY A 115 4.37 7.95 5.87
N ALA A 116 4.98 8.14 4.69
CA ALA A 116 4.43 9.00 3.64
C ALA A 116 3.13 8.44 3.04
N SER A 117 3.06 7.12 2.81
CA SER A 117 1.85 6.47 2.28
C SER A 117 0.71 6.51 3.30
N MET A 118 0.99 6.22 4.58
CA MET A 118 -0.01 6.33 5.63
C MET A 118 -0.52 7.76 5.76
N GLN A 119 0.37 8.75 5.77
CA GLN A 119 -0.04 10.15 5.83
C GLN A 119 -0.92 10.55 4.62
N ALA A 120 -0.59 10.08 3.42
CA ALA A 120 -1.40 10.34 2.23
C ALA A 120 -2.84 9.81 2.40
N VAL A 121 -2.99 8.58 2.92
CA VAL A 121 -4.30 7.97 3.19
C VAL A 121 -5.03 8.72 4.28
N THR A 122 -4.39 8.98 5.42
CA THR A 122 -5.02 9.67 6.56
C THR A 122 -5.50 11.08 6.18
N THR A 123 -4.69 11.84 5.44
CA THR A 123 -5.09 13.17 4.97
C THR A 123 -6.23 13.09 3.95
N GLY A 124 -6.22 12.09 3.05
CA GLY A 124 -7.31 11.86 2.10
C GLY A 124 -8.62 11.53 2.81
N ALA A 125 -8.58 10.59 3.76
CA ALA A 125 -9.72 10.18 4.57
C ALA A 125 -10.28 11.36 5.38
N TYR A 126 -9.43 12.15 6.05
CA TYR A 126 -9.87 13.33 6.80
C TYR A 126 -10.65 14.31 5.93
N ARG A 127 -10.13 14.63 4.73
CA ARG A 127 -10.78 15.57 3.81
C ARG A 127 -12.09 15.01 3.24
N ALA A 128 -12.16 13.70 2.98
CA ALA A 128 -13.39 13.05 2.55
C ALA A 128 -14.46 13.15 3.66
N VAL A 129 -14.09 12.88 4.91
CA VAL A 129 -15.00 13.00 6.06
C VAL A 129 -15.44 14.44 6.28
N GLU A 130 -14.52 15.41 6.20
CA GLU A 130 -14.85 16.84 6.32
C GLU A 130 -15.82 17.29 5.22
N PHE A 131 -15.62 16.82 3.98
CA PHE A 131 -16.51 17.08 2.87
C PHE A 131 -17.91 16.50 3.11
N ILE A 132 -17.99 15.22 3.48
CA ILE A 132 -19.27 14.54 3.78
C ILE A 132 -20.01 15.30 4.88
N ARG A 133 -19.34 15.66 5.98
CA ARG A 133 -19.95 16.41 7.10
C ARG A 133 -20.52 17.78 6.71
N ARG A 134 -19.92 18.46 5.73
CA ARG A 134 -20.35 19.79 5.30
C ARG A 134 -21.44 19.75 4.22
N THR A 135 -21.44 18.73 3.38
CA THR A 135 -22.25 18.68 2.17
C THR A 135 -23.48 17.79 2.32
N PHE A 136 -23.37 16.68 3.05
CA PHE A 136 -24.42 15.67 3.06
C PHE A 136 -25.52 16.02 4.06
N ASN A 137 -26.76 15.78 3.67
CA ASN A 137 -27.90 15.81 4.58
C ASN A 137 -28.14 14.41 5.15
N PHE A 138 -27.74 14.19 6.40
CA PHE A 138 -27.89 12.90 7.09
C PHE A 138 -29.36 12.50 7.37
N ALA A 139 -30.34 13.35 7.07
CA ALA A 139 -31.76 13.00 7.16
C ALA A 139 -32.27 12.15 5.97
N LYS A 140 -31.51 12.05 4.87
CA LYS A 140 -31.85 11.17 3.73
C LYS A 140 -31.57 9.70 4.10
N LYS A 141 -32.51 8.80 3.79
CA LYS A 141 -32.38 7.34 4.03
C LYS A 141 -31.69 6.57 2.90
N GLU A 142 -31.67 7.15 1.71
CA GLU A 142 -31.09 6.54 0.50
C GLU A 142 -29.82 7.28 0.09
N ALA A 143 -28.85 6.54 -0.46
CA ALA A 143 -27.62 7.09 -1.00
C ALA A 143 -27.94 7.87 -2.28
N ASP A 144 -27.55 9.13 -2.31
CA ASP A 144 -27.71 10.00 -3.47
C ASP A 144 -26.55 9.79 -4.46
N MET A 145 -26.88 9.67 -5.75
CA MET A 145 -25.90 9.37 -6.79
C MET A 145 -24.90 10.53 -6.97
N ASP A 146 -25.34 11.78 -6.88
CA ASP A 146 -24.48 12.96 -7.05
C ASP A 146 -23.53 13.11 -5.87
N ASP A 147 -24.02 12.83 -4.66
CA ASP A 147 -23.22 12.75 -3.43
C ASP A 147 -22.14 11.67 -3.55
N SER A 148 -22.48 10.49 -4.06
CA SER A 148 -21.54 9.38 -4.28
C SER A 148 -20.46 9.73 -5.31
N ILE A 149 -20.84 10.31 -6.45
CA ILE A 149 -19.90 10.77 -7.49
C ILE A 149 -18.93 11.81 -6.91
N SER A 150 -19.42 12.72 -6.07
CA SER A 150 -18.61 13.77 -5.45
C SER A 150 -17.55 13.19 -4.52
N VAL A 151 -17.90 12.19 -3.69
CA VAL A 151 -16.95 11.50 -2.80
C VAL A 151 -15.89 10.76 -3.61
N VAL A 152 -16.28 10.00 -4.64
CA VAL A 152 -15.35 9.28 -5.51
C VAL A 152 -14.35 10.23 -6.18
N LYS A 153 -14.82 11.37 -6.69
CA LYS A 153 -13.98 12.40 -7.32
C LYS A 153 -12.92 12.94 -6.35
N ILE A 154 -13.32 13.25 -5.13
CA ILE A 154 -12.43 13.80 -4.10
C ILE A 154 -11.38 12.76 -3.68
N CYS A 155 -11.81 11.53 -3.39
CA CYS A 155 -10.90 10.43 -3.07
C CYS A 155 -9.88 10.19 -4.20
N THR A 156 -10.33 10.19 -5.45
CA THR A 156 -9.48 10.01 -6.64
C THR A 156 -8.40 11.11 -6.74
N GLN A 157 -8.79 12.38 -6.62
CA GLN A 157 -7.86 13.49 -6.73
C GLN A 157 -6.79 13.46 -5.64
N TYR A 158 -7.15 13.06 -4.42
CA TYR A 158 -6.19 12.98 -3.31
C TYR A 158 -5.28 11.77 -3.42
N ALA A 159 -5.81 10.60 -3.77
CA ALA A 159 -5.02 9.41 -4.02
C ALA A 159 -3.95 9.66 -5.10
N GLN A 160 -4.33 10.29 -6.23
CA GLN A 160 -3.41 10.62 -7.31
C GLN A 160 -2.30 11.59 -6.86
N LYS A 161 -2.66 12.67 -6.13
CA LYS A 161 -1.66 13.64 -5.64
C LYS A 161 -0.65 12.99 -4.69
N GLY A 162 -1.10 12.12 -3.80
CA GLY A 162 -0.23 11.36 -2.89
C GLY A 162 0.70 10.42 -3.65
N MET A 163 0.14 9.62 -4.56
CA MET A 163 0.87 8.66 -5.39
C MET A 163 1.99 9.34 -6.19
N TRP A 164 1.71 10.43 -6.89
CA TRP A 164 2.73 11.14 -7.67
C TRP A 164 3.87 11.69 -6.81
N ASN A 165 3.56 12.23 -5.63
CA ASN A 165 4.60 12.76 -4.75
C ASN A 165 5.58 11.66 -4.32
N ILE A 166 5.05 10.51 -3.91
CA ILE A 166 5.86 9.39 -3.42
C ILE A 166 6.62 8.72 -4.56
N PHE A 167 5.96 8.54 -5.71
CA PHE A 167 6.58 7.95 -6.90
C PHE A 167 7.78 8.76 -7.39
N ILE A 168 7.63 10.10 -7.51
CA ILE A 168 8.71 10.97 -7.96
C ILE A 168 9.89 10.96 -6.97
N ALA A 169 9.63 10.94 -5.67
CA ALA A 169 10.69 10.77 -4.68
C ALA A 169 11.45 9.45 -4.87
N LEU A 170 10.74 8.32 -4.96
CA LEU A 170 11.34 6.99 -5.07
C LEU A 170 12.17 6.80 -6.35
N ILE A 171 11.63 7.19 -7.52
CA ILE A 171 12.36 7.07 -8.79
C ILE A 171 13.60 7.97 -8.78
N SER A 172 13.48 9.21 -8.27
CA SER A 172 14.60 10.15 -8.24
C SER A 172 15.69 9.67 -7.29
N LEU A 173 15.35 9.18 -6.09
CA LEU A 173 16.32 8.60 -5.17
C LEU A 173 16.99 7.34 -5.75
N THR A 174 16.20 6.45 -6.36
CA THR A 174 16.74 5.23 -7.01
C THR A 174 17.77 5.58 -8.08
N LEU A 175 17.45 6.52 -8.97
CA LEU A 175 18.37 6.95 -10.03
C LEU A 175 19.59 7.68 -9.46
N ALA A 176 19.39 8.60 -8.51
CA ALA A 176 20.48 9.33 -7.86
C ALA A 176 21.50 8.39 -7.24
N PHE A 177 21.03 7.36 -6.52
CA PHE A 177 21.89 6.40 -5.85
C PHE A 177 22.59 5.48 -6.84
N ALA A 178 21.89 4.98 -7.87
CA ALA A 178 22.46 4.13 -8.90
C ALA A 178 23.59 4.81 -9.71
N PHE A 179 23.40 6.09 -10.08
CA PHE A 179 24.44 6.88 -10.77
C PHE A 179 25.52 7.40 -9.81
N GLY A 180 25.22 7.54 -8.51
CA GLY A 180 26.12 8.07 -7.50
C GLY A 180 27.27 7.12 -7.18
N ASP A 181 26.98 6.01 -6.50
CA ASP A 181 27.98 5.00 -6.14
C ASP A 181 27.32 3.60 -6.23
N PRO A 182 27.78 2.74 -7.16
CA PRO A 182 27.22 1.40 -7.34
C PRO A 182 27.31 0.51 -6.09
N ASN A 183 28.37 0.61 -5.28
CA ASN A 183 28.53 -0.22 -4.09
C ASN A 183 27.56 0.22 -2.98
N PHE A 184 27.42 1.53 -2.79
CA PHE A 184 26.35 2.12 -1.96
C PHE A 184 24.98 1.64 -2.43
N PHE A 185 24.73 1.66 -3.73
CA PHE A 185 23.42 1.34 -4.29
C PHE A 185 23.08 -0.14 -4.13
N VAL A 186 24.03 -1.05 -4.31
CA VAL A 186 23.83 -2.48 -4.03
C VAL A 186 23.46 -2.70 -2.56
N ALA A 187 24.19 -2.07 -1.62
CA ALA A 187 23.89 -2.16 -0.20
C ALA A 187 22.49 -1.59 0.14
N TYR A 188 22.13 -0.47 -0.49
CA TYR A 188 20.79 0.12 -0.42
C TYR A 188 19.69 -0.84 -0.89
N LEU A 189 19.88 -1.51 -2.02
CA LEU A 189 18.90 -2.47 -2.55
C LEU A 189 18.76 -3.72 -1.64
N ILE A 190 19.86 -4.24 -1.10
CA ILE A 190 19.84 -5.33 -0.12
C ILE A 190 19.00 -4.92 1.08
N SER A 191 19.24 -3.71 1.61
CA SER A 191 18.49 -3.22 2.76
C SER A 191 17.01 -2.98 2.46
N ILE A 192 16.66 -2.40 1.30
CA ILE A 192 15.25 -2.25 0.91
C ILE A 192 14.56 -3.61 0.83
N ALA A 193 15.21 -4.64 0.30
CA ALA A 193 14.64 -5.97 0.23
C ALA A 193 14.40 -6.57 1.62
N VAL A 194 15.38 -6.47 2.53
CA VAL A 194 15.29 -7.03 3.89
C VAL A 194 14.26 -6.27 4.74
N PHE A 195 14.41 -4.95 4.88
CA PHE A 195 13.49 -4.15 5.69
C PHE A 195 12.09 -4.11 5.06
N GLY A 196 12.00 -4.00 3.74
CA GLY A 196 10.73 -4.00 3.01
C GLY A 196 9.97 -5.31 3.19
N LEU A 197 10.65 -6.46 3.19
CA LEU A 197 10.03 -7.76 3.46
C LEU A 197 9.34 -7.80 4.83
N PHE A 198 10.10 -7.55 5.89
CA PHE A 198 9.59 -7.65 7.25
C PHE A 198 8.53 -6.58 7.54
N GLN A 199 8.74 -5.36 7.03
CA GLN A 199 7.77 -4.28 7.18
C GLN A 199 6.45 -4.59 6.47
N ALA A 200 6.50 -5.14 5.24
CA ALA A 200 5.29 -5.51 4.52
C ALA A 200 4.51 -6.63 5.23
N ILE A 201 5.21 -7.67 5.69
CA ILE A 201 4.58 -8.78 6.43
C ILE A 201 3.95 -8.27 7.73
N TYR A 202 4.69 -7.47 8.50
CA TYR A 202 4.20 -6.87 9.73
C TYR A 202 2.91 -6.06 9.48
N MET A 203 2.92 -5.15 8.51
CA MET A 203 1.78 -4.27 8.27
C MET A 203 0.58 -5.03 7.69
N ALA A 204 0.80 -6.02 6.81
CA ALA A 204 -0.28 -6.85 6.28
C ALA A 204 -0.95 -7.67 7.39
N ASN A 205 -0.16 -8.32 8.24
CA ASN A 205 -0.69 -9.17 9.31
C ASN A 205 -1.32 -8.36 10.43
N ALA A 206 -0.72 -7.23 10.83
CA ALA A 206 -1.29 -6.36 11.87
C ALA A 206 -2.67 -5.82 11.46
N GLY A 207 -2.76 -5.24 10.25
CA GLY A 207 -4.04 -4.73 9.75
C GLY A 207 -5.08 -5.84 9.51
N GLY A 208 -4.69 -7.00 8.97
CA GLY A 208 -5.60 -8.14 8.84
C GLY A 208 -6.07 -8.68 10.19
N SER A 209 -5.24 -8.61 11.23
CA SER A 209 -5.63 -9.03 12.58
C SER A 209 -6.66 -8.08 13.20
N TRP A 210 -6.52 -6.76 13.01
CA TRP A 210 -7.51 -5.79 13.48
C TRP A 210 -8.86 -5.95 12.78
N ASP A 211 -8.87 -6.20 11.46
CA ASP A 211 -10.10 -6.46 10.71
C ASP A 211 -10.81 -7.73 11.19
N ASN A 212 -10.05 -8.84 11.33
CA ASN A 212 -10.62 -10.08 11.83
C ASN A 212 -11.09 -9.97 13.29
N ALA A 213 -10.39 -9.18 14.12
CA ALA A 213 -10.86 -8.92 15.49
C ALA A 213 -12.22 -8.20 15.50
N LYS A 214 -12.42 -7.22 14.62
CA LYS A 214 -13.73 -6.57 14.41
C LYS A 214 -14.78 -7.60 13.96
N LYS A 215 -14.45 -8.48 13.00
CA LYS A 215 -15.36 -9.55 12.55
C LYS A 215 -15.75 -10.54 13.65
N VAL A 216 -14.85 -10.90 14.55
CA VAL A 216 -15.17 -11.74 15.73
C VAL A 216 -16.20 -11.06 16.63
N VAL A 217 -16.07 -9.75 16.85
CA VAL A 217 -17.04 -8.98 17.65
C VAL A 217 -18.41 -8.90 16.94
N GLU A 218 -18.40 -8.68 15.63
CA GLU A 218 -19.61 -8.56 14.80
C GLU A 218 -20.39 -9.87 14.67
N VAL A 219 -19.69 -10.99 14.45
CA VAL A 219 -20.29 -12.27 14.03
C VAL A 219 -20.37 -13.28 15.18
N ASP A 220 -19.25 -13.55 15.86
CA ASP A 220 -19.16 -14.63 16.85
C ASP A 220 -19.74 -14.19 18.19
N LEU A 221 -19.34 -13.00 18.66
CA LEU A 221 -19.84 -12.42 19.92
C LEU A 221 -21.20 -11.75 19.75
N LYS A 222 -21.55 -11.34 18.53
CA LYS A 222 -22.79 -10.61 18.19
C LYS A 222 -22.98 -9.33 19.01
N GLU A 223 -21.87 -8.65 19.31
CA GLU A 223 -21.85 -7.45 20.15
C GLU A 223 -21.83 -6.17 19.31
N LYS A 224 -22.54 -6.13 18.17
CA LYS A 224 -22.68 -4.90 17.37
C LYS A 224 -23.29 -3.78 18.19
N ASN A 225 -22.82 -2.54 17.95
CA ASN A 225 -23.22 -1.32 18.67
C ASN A 225 -22.89 -1.30 20.17
N THR A 226 -21.92 -2.11 20.61
CA THR A 226 -21.37 -2.03 21.96
C THR A 226 -20.08 -1.18 21.99
N PRO A 227 -19.62 -0.73 23.17
CA PRO A 227 -18.32 -0.09 23.31
C PRO A 227 -17.15 -0.96 22.80
N LEU A 228 -17.28 -2.30 22.87
CA LEU A 228 -16.28 -3.22 22.33
C LEU A 228 -16.24 -3.14 20.80
N HIS A 229 -17.40 -3.12 20.16
CA HIS A 229 -17.51 -2.97 18.71
C HIS A 229 -16.92 -1.65 18.23
N GLU A 230 -17.26 -0.53 18.87
CA GLU A 230 -16.69 0.78 18.56
C GLU A 230 -15.15 0.77 18.66
N ALA A 231 -14.59 0.18 19.71
CA ALA A 231 -13.14 0.04 19.86
C ALA A 231 -12.51 -0.81 18.75
N SER A 232 -13.18 -1.89 18.33
CA SER A 232 -12.70 -2.75 17.24
C SER A 232 -12.70 -2.05 15.88
N ILE A 233 -13.70 -1.18 15.62
CA ILE A 233 -13.76 -0.34 14.42
C ILE A 233 -12.58 0.64 14.40
N VAL A 234 -12.24 1.25 15.54
CA VAL A 234 -11.06 2.13 15.63
C VAL A 234 -9.78 1.36 15.30
N GLY A 235 -9.65 0.11 15.77
CA GLY A 235 -8.53 -0.75 15.41
C GLY A 235 -8.43 -1.02 13.91
N ASP A 236 -9.54 -1.41 13.28
CA ASP A 236 -9.58 -1.71 11.84
C ASP A 236 -9.28 -0.48 10.98
N THR A 237 -9.85 0.69 11.33
CA THR A 237 -9.57 1.95 10.61
C THR A 237 -8.10 2.41 10.71
N VAL A 238 -7.39 2.04 11.78
CA VAL A 238 -5.93 2.20 11.87
C VAL A 238 -5.20 1.16 10.99
N GLY A 239 -5.75 -0.06 10.89
CA GLY A 239 -5.25 -1.18 10.10
C GLY A 239 -5.42 -1.06 8.58
N ASP A 240 -6.42 -0.33 8.09
CA ASP A 240 -6.69 -0.15 6.66
C ASP A 240 -5.49 0.43 5.87
N PRO A 241 -4.89 1.57 6.25
CA PRO A 241 -3.71 2.08 5.55
C PRO A 241 -2.49 1.16 5.68
N PHE A 242 -2.43 0.32 6.72
CA PHE A 242 -1.38 -0.68 6.90
C PHE A 242 -1.53 -1.83 5.90
N LYS A 243 -2.70 -2.48 5.89
CA LYS A 243 -2.92 -3.73 5.15
C LYS A 243 -3.21 -3.49 3.66
N ASP A 244 -3.84 -2.39 3.28
CA ASP A 244 -4.34 -2.23 1.89
C ASP A 244 -3.62 -1.16 1.07
N THR A 245 -2.86 -0.28 1.72
CA THR A 245 -2.03 0.70 1.01
C THR A 245 -0.56 0.40 1.18
N THR A 246 -0.05 0.47 2.40
CA THR A 246 1.39 0.53 2.64
C THR A 246 2.07 -0.82 2.42
N SER A 247 1.55 -1.89 3.03
CA SER A 247 2.15 -3.23 2.91
C SER A 247 2.16 -3.74 1.47
N VAL A 248 1.04 -3.57 0.76
CA VAL A 248 0.89 -3.99 -0.64
C VAL A 248 1.83 -3.21 -1.56
N SER A 249 2.02 -1.92 -1.29
CA SER A 249 2.87 -1.04 -2.10
C SER A 249 4.37 -1.28 -1.92
N LEU A 250 4.81 -1.92 -0.83
CA LEU A 250 6.23 -2.26 -0.66
C LEU A 250 6.72 -3.27 -1.73
N ASN A 251 5.84 -4.14 -2.23
CA ASN A 251 6.17 -5.07 -3.32
C ASN A 251 6.60 -4.35 -4.62
N PRO A 252 5.76 -3.49 -5.24
CA PRO A 252 6.17 -2.76 -6.43
C PRO A 252 7.37 -1.84 -6.16
N ILE A 253 7.57 -1.32 -4.94
CA ILE A 253 8.74 -0.48 -4.63
C ILE A 253 10.04 -1.27 -4.71
N ILE A 254 10.08 -2.45 -4.10
CA ILE A 254 11.27 -3.31 -4.14
C ILE A 254 11.56 -3.72 -5.60
N LYS A 255 10.53 -4.16 -6.34
CA LYS A 255 10.67 -4.57 -7.75
C LYS A 255 11.10 -3.42 -8.65
N PHE A 256 10.51 -2.25 -8.44
CA PHE A 256 10.80 -1.06 -9.22
C PHE A 256 12.22 -0.57 -8.96
N SER A 257 12.61 -0.38 -7.70
CA SER A 257 13.94 0.11 -7.36
C SER A 257 15.05 -0.83 -7.82
N THR A 258 14.81 -2.14 -7.79
CA THR A 258 15.78 -3.12 -8.31
C THR A 258 15.83 -3.17 -9.84
N LEU A 259 14.69 -3.15 -10.54
CA LEU A 259 14.65 -3.21 -12.00
C LEU A 259 15.22 -1.96 -12.66
N PHE A 260 14.75 -0.77 -12.26
CA PHE A 260 15.30 0.49 -12.78
C PHE A 260 16.71 0.72 -12.27
N GLY A 261 17.00 0.28 -11.05
CA GLY A 261 18.32 0.33 -10.46
C GLY A 261 19.36 -0.44 -11.25
N LEU A 262 19.06 -1.66 -11.69
CA LEU A 262 19.97 -2.47 -12.50
C LEU A 262 20.36 -1.73 -13.79
N LEU A 263 19.37 -1.24 -14.53
CA LEU A 263 19.60 -0.51 -15.79
C LEU A 263 20.43 0.77 -15.56
N ALA A 264 20.07 1.56 -14.55
CA ALA A 264 20.80 2.78 -14.21
C ALA A 264 22.23 2.50 -13.73
N THR A 265 22.43 1.42 -12.97
CA THR A 265 23.76 1.02 -12.49
C THR A 265 24.63 0.53 -13.65
N GLU A 266 24.07 -0.24 -14.59
CA GLU A 266 24.78 -0.65 -15.80
C GLU A 266 25.23 0.56 -16.61
N MET A 267 24.35 1.54 -16.83
CA MET A 267 24.72 2.80 -17.49
C MET A 267 25.79 3.56 -16.71
N SER A 268 25.68 3.63 -15.38
CA SER A 268 26.70 4.28 -14.54
C SER A 268 28.06 3.59 -14.64
N ILE A 269 28.09 2.25 -14.70
CA ILE A 269 29.32 1.48 -14.82
C ILE A 269 29.97 1.76 -16.19
N GLN A 270 29.18 1.76 -17.27
CA GLN A 270 29.68 2.07 -18.61
C GLN A 270 30.35 3.46 -18.65
N MET A 271 29.68 4.48 -18.11
CA MET A 271 30.23 5.86 -18.07
C MET A 271 31.49 5.98 -17.22
N LYS A 272 31.58 5.27 -16.08
CA LYS A 272 32.69 5.40 -15.13
C LYS A 272 33.94 4.60 -15.50
N TYR A 273 33.76 3.42 -16.10
CA TYR A 273 34.84 2.45 -16.25
C TYR A 273 35.15 2.07 -17.69
N VAL A 274 34.28 2.42 -18.65
CA VAL A 274 34.45 2.05 -20.07
C VAL A 274 34.63 3.29 -20.94
N GLU A 275 33.83 4.34 -20.72
CA GLU A 275 33.91 5.59 -21.48
C GLU A 275 34.98 6.55 -20.92
N THR A 276 35.39 7.53 -21.72
CA THR A 276 36.38 8.55 -21.33
C THR A 276 35.78 9.74 -20.57
N THR A 277 34.45 9.91 -20.59
CA THR A 277 33.78 11.04 -19.94
C THR A 277 32.78 10.56 -18.91
N ASP A 278 33.10 10.74 -17.63
CA ASP A 278 32.18 10.42 -16.54
C ASP A 278 31.22 11.60 -16.27
N ILE A 279 29.97 11.44 -16.68
CA ILE A 279 28.87 12.39 -16.38
C ILE A 279 27.91 11.87 -15.29
N SER A 280 28.19 10.70 -14.69
CA SER A 280 27.27 10.02 -13.78
C SER A 280 26.88 10.89 -12.58
N LEU A 281 27.85 11.59 -11.98
CA LEU A 281 27.61 12.47 -10.84
C LEU A 281 26.76 13.70 -11.20
N TYR A 282 26.93 14.23 -12.42
CA TYR A 282 26.11 15.34 -12.94
C TYR A 282 24.65 14.92 -13.18
N ILE A 283 24.40 13.63 -13.40
CA ILE A 283 23.05 13.05 -13.46
C ILE A 283 22.53 12.79 -12.03
N ALA A 284 23.37 12.25 -11.14
CA ALA A 284 22.98 11.86 -9.79
C ALA A 284 22.52 13.04 -8.92
N ILE A 285 23.23 14.18 -8.96
CA ILE A 285 22.96 15.33 -8.09
C ILE A 285 21.56 15.94 -8.33
N PRO A 286 21.14 16.26 -9.56
CA PRO A 286 19.79 16.76 -9.83
C PRO A 286 18.70 15.81 -9.35
N PHE A 287 18.86 14.50 -9.57
CA PHE A 287 17.91 13.50 -9.09
C PHE A 287 17.89 13.42 -7.56
N LEU A 288 19.04 13.56 -6.89
CA LEU A 288 19.09 13.58 -5.43
C LEU A 288 18.32 14.78 -4.87
N ILE A 289 18.56 15.97 -5.42
CA ILE A 289 17.87 17.20 -5.01
C ILE A 289 16.36 17.06 -5.24
N LEU A 290 15.96 16.54 -6.40
CA LEU A 290 14.56 16.30 -6.73
C LEU A 290 13.92 15.29 -5.75
N GLY A 291 14.62 14.18 -5.47
CA GLY A 291 14.20 13.16 -4.52
C GLY A 291 13.97 13.74 -3.13
N LEU A 292 14.95 14.48 -2.60
CA LEU A 292 14.85 15.13 -1.28
C LEU A 292 13.73 16.18 -1.22
N CYS A 293 13.52 16.95 -2.29
CA CYS A 293 12.39 17.88 -2.39
C CYS A 293 11.05 17.16 -2.28
N PHE A 294 10.90 16.02 -2.95
CA PHE A 294 9.66 15.25 -2.93
C PHE A 294 9.48 14.43 -1.64
N VAL A 295 10.56 13.98 -1.01
CA VAL A 295 10.58 13.44 0.36
C VAL A 295 10.01 14.46 1.33
N TRP A 296 10.50 15.70 1.30
CA TRP A 296 9.96 16.79 2.12
C TRP A 296 8.48 17.06 1.76
N ARG A 297 8.16 17.19 0.48
CA ARG A 297 6.80 17.47 0.00
C ARG A 297 5.80 16.41 0.47
N SER A 298 6.21 15.14 0.55
CA SER A 298 5.35 14.03 0.96
C SER A 298 4.79 14.21 2.38
N PHE A 299 5.57 14.79 3.30
CA PHE A 299 5.12 15.05 4.67
C PHE A 299 4.55 16.45 4.86
N TYR A 300 5.17 17.48 4.30
CA TYR A 300 4.82 18.87 4.68
C TYR A 300 3.70 19.45 3.83
N ARG A 301 3.61 19.08 2.55
CA ARG A 301 2.56 19.59 1.65
C ARG A 301 1.26 18.78 1.71
N MET A 302 1.31 17.62 2.38
CA MET A 302 0.16 16.72 2.57
C MET A 302 -0.32 16.70 4.03
N ARG A 303 0.01 17.71 4.85
CA ARG A 303 -0.54 17.79 6.21
C ARG A 303 -2.02 18.13 6.16
N ILE A 304 -2.74 17.61 7.16
CA ILE A 304 -4.06 18.11 7.51
C ILE A 304 -3.86 19.54 8.02
N PRO A 305 -4.58 20.55 7.47
CA PRO A 305 -4.51 21.91 8.00
C PRO A 305 -4.91 21.89 9.48
N THR A 306 -4.07 22.46 10.35
CA THR A 306 -4.48 22.78 11.71
C THR A 306 -5.44 23.97 11.61
N VAL A 307 -6.71 23.74 11.94
CA VAL A 307 -7.71 24.78 12.12
C VAL A 307 -7.37 25.59 13.37
#